data_AF-A0A3M8B6V8-F1
#
_entry.id   AF-A0A3M8B6V8-F1
#
_cell.length_a   1.000
_cell.length_b   1.000
_cell.length_c   1.000
_cell.angle_alpha   90.00
_cell.angle_beta   90.00
_cell.angle_gamma   90.00
#
_symmetry.space_group_name_H-M   'P 1'
#
loop_
_entity.id
_entity.type
_entity.pdbx_description
1 polymer ?
#
loop_
_entity_poly.entity_id
_entity_poly.type
_entity_poly.pdbx_seq_one_letter_code
_entity_poly.pdbx_strand_id
1 'polypeptide(L)'
;MDLFNESLVVVGRVFTILPLLLIVTLFMGKRSIGELPVFDFMIILTLGSVTGADIAEPNVHHIPIAVAIVALCVLQRLVSQWSIVSRRFGKMVTFEPTVVFYNGKFLVHQLKKMRYSLDNVLQMLREKDIFDLAEIEMAIIEANGRLTVLKKSAQQPVTRQDLQVQTASTGISLPVIVEGKIYPDALKYRERDEEWLLQELKKRGVAVEDVFLATLNRQNELLLFEKQPNNLQQIPPVQH
;
A
#
# COMPACT_ATOMS: atom_id res chain seq x y z
N MET A 1 12.80 35.22 -26.21
CA MET A 1 13.13 34.91 -24.81
C MET A 1 14.06 33.72 -24.86
N ASP A 2 15.25 33.80 -24.27
CA ASP A 2 16.28 32.77 -24.42
C ASP A 2 15.84 31.45 -23.77
N LEU A 3 16.05 30.33 -24.48
CA LEU A 3 15.74 28.97 -24.03
C LEU A 3 16.31 28.67 -22.63
N PHE A 4 17.41 29.33 -22.27
CA PHE A 4 18.01 29.29 -20.95
C PHE A 4 17.09 29.86 -19.84
N ASN A 5 16.44 31.00 -20.08
CA ASN A 5 15.53 31.63 -19.12
C ASN A 5 14.25 30.81 -18.94
N GLU A 6 13.72 30.27 -20.03
CA GLU A 6 12.56 29.36 -19.96
C GLU A 6 12.90 28.09 -19.18
N SER A 7 14.09 27.51 -19.43
CA SER A 7 14.58 26.35 -18.68
C SER A 7 14.73 26.65 -17.18
N LEU A 8 15.26 27.83 -16.82
CA LEU A 8 15.38 28.25 -15.42
C LEU A 8 14.02 28.41 -14.74
N VAL A 9 13.02 28.96 -15.43
CA VAL A 9 11.65 29.06 -14.91
C VAL A 9 11.06 27.68 -14.64
N VAL A 10 11.23 26.74 -15.57
CA VAL A 10 10.76 25.35 -15.41
C VAL A 10 11.40 24.70 -14.18
N VAL A 11 12.73 24.79 -14.05
CA VAL A 11 13.45 24.25 -12.89
C VAL A 11 12.94 24.88 -11.60
N GLY A 12 12.75 26.20 -11.56
CA GLY A 12 12.18 26.90 -10.41
C GLY A 12 10.81 26.38 -10.01
N ARG A 13 9.92 26.14 -10.99
CA ARG A 13 8.58 25.58 -10.75
C ARG A 13 8.63 24.16 -10.21
N VAL A 14 9.53 23.31 -10.70
CA VAL A 14 9.71 21.95 -10.16
C VAL A 14 10.02 22.00 -8.66
N PHE A 15 10.89 22.91 -8.22
CA PHE A 15 11.24 23.08 -6.82
C PHE A 15 10.16 23.73 -5.95
N THR A 16 9.12 24.34 -6.52
CA THR A 16 7.99 24.90 -5.76
C THR A 16 6.76 24.01 -5.79
N ILE A 17 6.36 23.51 -6.96
CA ILE A 17 5.10 22.78 -7.16
C ILE A 17 5.16 21.34 -6.64
N LEU A 18 6.29 20.65 -6.77
CA LEU A 18 6.40 19.26 -6.31
C LEU A 18 6.37 19.15 -4.78
N PRO A 19 7.08 19.99 -4.00
CA PRO A 19 6.92 20.00 -2.56
C PRO A 19 5.49 20.34 -2.13
N LEU A 20 4.82 21.29 -2.81
CA LEU A 20 3.41 21.59 -2.54
C LEU A 20 2.52 20.37 -2.78
N LEU A 21 2.68 19.71 -3.94
CA LEU A 21 1.93 18.50 -4.28
C LEU A 21 2.18 17.38 -3.26
N LEU A 22 3.42 17.19 -2.80
CA LEU A 22 3.77 16.23 -1.76
C LEU A 22 3.06 16.56 -0.44
N ILE A 23 3.10 17.81 0.02
CA ILE A 23 2.42 18.23 1.26
C ILE A 23 0.91 17.99 1.17
N VAL A 24 0.32 18.38 0.04
CA VAL A 24 -1.12 18.20 -0.24
C VAL A 24 -1.50 16.72 -0.24
N THR A 25 -0.74 15.87 -0.95
CA THR A 25 -1.02 14.43 -1.01
C THR A 25 -0.85 13.74 0.34
N LEU A 26 0.15 14.12 1.13
CA LEU A 26 0.30 13.64 2.51
C LEU A 26 -0.90 14.03 3.39
N PHE A 27 -1.46 15.24 3.19
CA PHE A 27 -2.63 15.72 3.93
C PHE A 27 -3.93 14.99 3.53
N MET A 28 -4.06 14.58 2.26
CA MET A 28 -5.20 13.79 1.79
C MET A 28 -5.32 12.44 2.54
N GLY A 29 -4.19 11.89 3.01
CA GLY A 29 -4.12 10.77 3.94
C GLY A 29 -3.60 9.47 3.32
N LYS A 30 -3.57 8.40 4.11
CA LYS A 30 -3.04 7.09 3.70
C LYS A 30 -4.14 6.27 3.03
N ARG A 31 -4.21 6.27 1.70
CA ARG A 31 -4.98 5.28 0.92
C ARG A 31 -4.07 4.63 -0.10
N SER A 32 -4.15 3.30 -0.22
CA SER A 32 -3.37 2.58 -1.22
C SER A 32 -3.85 2.94 -2.62
N ILE A 33 -2.93 3.25 -3.53
CA ILE A 33 -3.24 3.64 -4.93
C ILE A 33 -4.09 2.56 -5.64
N GLY A 34 -3.93 1.28 -5.26
CA GLY A 34 -4.68 0.15 -5.84
C GLY A 34 -6.10 -0.06 -5.30
N GLU A 35 -6.54 0.72 -4.31
CA GLU A 35 -7.86 0.61 -3.67
C GLU A 35 -8.61 1.94 -3.60
N LEU A 36 -8.18 2.90 -4.42
CA LEU A 36 -8.78 4.23 -4.43
C LEU A 36 -10.23 4.16 -4.94
N PRO A 37 -11.17 4.79 -4.21
CA PRO A 37 -12.47 5.15 -4.77
C PRO A 37 -12.28 5.94 -6.07
N VAL A 38 -13.21 5.80 -7.00
CA VAL A 38 -13.16 6.46 -8.33
C VAL A 38 -12.94 7.96 -8.22
N PHE A 39 -13.59 8.61 -7.24
CA PHE A 39 -13.40 10.03 -6.99
C PHE A 39 -11.95 10.39 -6.62
N ASP A 40 -11.29 9.60 -5.76
CA ASP A 40 -9.89 9.84 -5.39
C ASP A 40 -8.97 9.64 -6.59
N PHE A 41 -9.24 8.64 -7.43
CA PHE A 41 -8.50 8.45 -8.68
C PHE A 41 -8.61 9.65 -9.62
N MET A 42 -9.83 10.22 -9.78
CA MET A 42 -10.04 11.44 -10.57
C MET A 42 -9.27 12.64 -10.01
N ILE A 43 -9.21 12.79 -8.68
CA ILE A 43 -8.43 13.87 -8.05
C ILE A 43 -6.94 13.70 -8.32
N ILE A 44 -6.38 12.49 -8.17
CA ILE A 44 -4.95 12.25 -8.45
C ILE A 44 -4.62 12.53 -9.91
N LEU A 45 -5.46 12.07 -10.84
CA LEU A 45 -5.28 12.32 -12.27
C LEU A 45 -5.32 13.82 -12.58
N THR A 46 -6.26 14.55 -11.97
CA THR A 46 -6.40 16.00 -12.15
C THR A 46 -5.22 16.75 -11.54
N LEU A 47 -4.76 16.37 -10.34
CA LEU A 47 -3.57 16.93 -9.71
C LEU A 47 -2.34 16.74 -10.60
N GLY A 48 -2.12 15.53 -11.12
CA GLY A 48 -1.03 15.25 -12.06
C GLY A 48 -1.12 16.10 -13.32
N SER A 49 -2.31 16.25 -13.90
CA SER A 49 -2.52 17.08 -15.10
C SER A 49 -2.25 18.56 -14.83
N VAL A 50 -2.74 19.10 -13.70
CA VAL A 50 -2.58 20.52 -13.34
C VAL A 50 -1.12 20.83 -12.99
N THR A 51 -0.46 19.95 -12.23
CA THR A 51 0.97 20.06 -11.94
C THR A 51 1.82 19.92 -13.21
N GLY A 52 1.45 19.02 -14.12
CA GLY A 52 2.12 18.87 -15.42
C GLY A 52 2.03 20.14 -16.26
N ALA A 53 0.84 20.76 -16.33
CA ALA A 53 0.66 22.04 -17.02
C ALA A 53 1.51 23.17 -16.41
N ASP A 54 1.64 23.22 -15.08
CA ASP A 54 2.50 24.20 -14.40
C ASP A 54 3.96 24.07 -14.82
N ILE A 55 4.48 22.84 -14.89
CA ILE A 55 5.88 22.60 -15.19
C ILE A 55 6.15 22.75 -16.70
N ALA A 56 5.26 22.22 -17.55
CA ALA A 56 5.49 22.12 -18.98
C ALA A 56 5.21 23.42 -19.75
N GLU A 57 4.38 24.31 -19.22
CA GLU A 57 3.96 25.54 -19.91
C GLU A 57 4.40 26.80 -19.15
N PRO A 58 5.57 27.39 -19.50
CA PRO A 58 6.09 28.60 -18.85
C PRO A 58 5.13 29.80 -18.90
N ASN A 59 4.23 29.82 -19.88
CA ASN A 59 3.26 30.90 -20.08
C ASN A 59 2.05 30.83 -19.15
N VAL A 60 1.82 29.70 -18.47
CA VAL A 60 0.71 29.58 -17.52
C VAL A 60 1.11 30.23 -16.20
N HIS A 61 0.16 30.88 -15.52
CA HIS A 61 0.40 31.52 -14.23
C HIS A 61 0.53 30.46 -13.12
N HIS A 62 1.69 30.45 -12.45
CA HIS A 62 2.04 29.48 -11.41
C HIS A 62 1.14 29.56 -10.16
N ILE A 63 0.83 30.77 -9.69
CA ILE A 63 0.06 30.97 -8.44
C ILE A 63 -1.38 30.44 -8.55
N PRO A 64 -2.15 30.73 -9.62
CA PRO A 64 -3.46 30.11 -9.83
C PRO A 64 -3.43 28.58 -9.83
N ILE A 65 -2.39 27.95 -10.38
CA ILE A 65 -2.23 26.49 -10.36
C ILE A 65 -2.01 26.00 -8.92
N ALA A 66 -1.12 26.64 -8.17
CA ALA A 66 -0.92 26.30 -6.76
C ALA A 66 -2.23 26.41 -5.95
N VAL A 67 -3.03 27.47 -6.19
CA VAL A 67 -4.36 27.63 -5.58
C VAL A 67 -5.30 26.51 -6.00
N ALA A 68 -5.31 26.11 -7.28
CA ALA A 68 -6.13 25.00 -7.77
C ALA A 68 -5.76 23.67 -7.08
N ILE A 69 -4.47 23.37 -6.91
CA ILE A 69 -4.00 22.18 -6.19
C ILE A 69 -4.52 22.17 -4.74
N VAL A 70 -4.42 23.31 -4.04
CA VAL A 70 -4.93 23.43 -2.66
C VAL A 70 -6.46 23.29 -2.63
N ALA A 71 -7.17 23.90 -3.57
CA ALA A 71 -8.62 23.78 -3.67
C ALA A 71 -9.08 22.35 -3.94
N LEU A 72 -8.40 21.63 -4.84
CA LEU A 72 -8.64 20.21 -5.11
C LEU A 72 -8.41 19.35 -3.87
N CYS A 73 -7.35 19.64 -3.10
CA CYS A 73 -7.09 18.98 -1.82
C CYS A 73 -8.23 19.18 -0.82
N VAL A 74 -8.64 20.43 -0.61
CA VAL A 74 -9.74 20.77 0.32
C VAL A 74 -11.04 20.10 -0.12
N LEU A 75 -11.37 20.15 -1.41
CA LEU A 75 -12.53 19.46 -1.97
C LEU A 75 -12.47 17.96 -1.71
N GLN A 76 -11.34 17.32 -2.01
CA GLN A 76 -11.17 15.90 -1.79
C GLN A 76 -11.35 15.53 -0.32
N ARG A 77 -10.78 16.33 0.59
CA ARG A 77 -10.90 16.10 2.03
C ARG A 77 -12.36 16.19 2.49
N LEU A 78 -13.09 17.19 2.01
CA LEU A 78 -14.52 17.36 2.31
C LEU A 78 -15.35 16.20 1.80
N VAL A 79 -15.19 15.82 0.52
CA VAL A 79 -15.92 14.69 -0.08
C VAL A 79 -15.60 13.39 0.64
N SER A 80 -14.33 13.14 0.95
CA SER A 80 -13.89 11.96 1.70
C SER A 80 -14.53 11.90 3.10
N GLN A 81 -14.51 13.01 3.84
CA GLN A 81 -15.10 13.08 5.17
C GLN A 81 -16.63 12.89 5.13
N TRP A 82 -17.31 13.52 4.17
CA TRP A 82 -18.75 13.39 4.00
C TRP A 82 -19.16 11.98 3.56
N SER A 83 -18.33 11.30 2.79
CA SER A 83 -18.55 9.90 2.40
C SER A 83 -18.54 8.96 3.60
N ILE A 84 -17.71 9.26 4.61
CA ILE A 84 -17.64 8.49 5.85
C ILE A 84 -18.87 8.76 6.74
N VAL A 85 -19.28 10.02 6.86
CA VAL A 85 -20.40 10.42 7.74
C VAL A 85 -21.75 10.01 7.14
N SER A 86 -21.93 10.15 5.83
CA SER A 86 -23.20 9.88 5.15
C SER A 86 -23.08 8.68 4.21
N ARG A 87 -23.70 7.56 4.61
CA ARG A 87 -23.76 6.35 3.76
C ARG A 87 -24.40 6.63 2.40
N ARG A 88 -25.45 7.47 2.33
CA ARG A 88 -26.10 7.81 1.05
C ARG A 88 -25.17 8.57 0.12
N PHE A 89 -24.39 9.51 0.66
CA PHE A 89 -23.41 10.26 -0.12
C PHE A 89 -22.25 9.36 -0.54
N GLY A 90 -21.72 8.54 0.37
CA GLY A 90 -20.67 7.56 0.06
C GLY A 90 -21.05 6.64 -1.11
N LYS A 91 -22.30 6.14 -1.14
CA LYS A 91 -22.84 5.34 -2.25
C LYS A 91 -22.98 6.09 -3.59
N MET A 92 -23.05 7.42 -3.55
CA MET A 92 -23.18 8.24 -4.75
C MET A 92 -21.81 8.56 -5.37
N VAL A 93 -20.79 8.78 -4.54
CA VAL A 93 -19.44 9.15 -4.99
C VAL A 93 -18.49 7.96 -5.11
N THR A 94 -18.85 6.81 -4.55
CA THR A 94 -18.12 5.54 -4.65
C THR A 94 -19.08 4.45 -5.15
N PHE A 95 -18.59 3.56 -6.01
CA PHE A 95 -19.38 2.40 -6.43
C PHE A 95 -19.61 1.45 -5.24
N GLU A 96 -20.81 0.87 -5.15
CA GLU A 96 -21.09 -0.15 -4.14
C GLU A 96 -20.51 -1.51 -4.56
N PRO A 97 -19.92 -2.27 -3.62
CA PRO A 97 -19.57 -3.64 -3.89
C PRO A 97 -20.83 -4.43 -4.26
N THR A 98 -20.76 -5.18 -5.35
CA THR A 98 -21.93 -5.86 -5.92
C THR A 98 -21.63 -7.32 -6.13
N VAL A 99 -22.48 -8.18 -5.56
CA VAL A 99 -22.44 -9.63 -5.79
C VAL A 99 -22.81 -9.90 -7.24
N VAL A 100 -21.96 -10.64 -7.95
CA VAL A 100 -22.15 -11.02 -9.36
C VAL A 100 -22.33 -12.50 -9.58
N PHE A 101 -21.86 -13.32 -8.65
CA PHE A 101 -22.04 -14.77 -8.66
C PHE A 101 -22.32 -15.24 -7.24
N TYR A 102 -23.33 -16.09 -7.08
CA TYR A 102 -23.68 -16.65 -5.77
C TYR A 102 -24.31 -18.03 -5.94
N ASN A 103 -23.85 -19.01 -5.16
CA ASN A 103 -24.38 -20.38 -5.12
C ASN A 103 -24.55 -21.00 -6.52
N GLY A 104 -23.50 -20.92 -7.34
CA GLY A 104 -23.47 -21.53 -8.67
C GLY A 104 -24.21 -20.77 -9.77
N LYS A 105 -24.71 -19.56 -9.50
CA LYS A 105 -25.49 -18.76 -10.46
C LYS A 105 -24.92 -17.36 -10.63
N PHE A 106 -24.82 -16.91 -11.88
CA PHE A 106 -24.57 -15.50 -12.20
C PHE A 106 -25.82 -14.67 -11.93
N LEU A 107 -25.63 -13.54 -11.25
CA LEU A 107 -26.67 -12.53 -11.02
C LEU A 107 -26.73 -11.58 -12.23
N VAL A 108 -27.31 -12.07 -13.33
CA VAL A 108 -27.33 -11.38 -14.64
C VAL A 108 -27.88 -9.95 -14.56
N HIS A 109 -28.87 -9.70 -13.71
CA HIS A 109 -29.41 -8.34 -13.50
C HIS A 109 -28.34 -7.37 -12.98
N GLN A 110 -27.50 -7.81 -12.04
CA GLN A 110 -26.43 -7.01 -11.48
C GLN A 110 -25.32 -6.75 -12.50
N LEU A 111 -24.95 -7.78 -13.28
CA LEU A 111 -23.99 -7.63 -14.38
C LEU A 111 -24.44 -6.58 -15.41
N LYS A 112 -25.71 -6.63 -15.82
CA LYS A 112 -26.30 -5.64 -16.73
C LYS A 112 -26.30 -4.23 -16.12
N LYS A 113 -26.69 -4.09 -14.85
CA LYS A 113 -26.69 -2.80 -14.14
C LYS A 113 -25.30 -2.17 -14.10
N MET A 114 -24.26 -2.99 -13.89
CA MET A 114 -22.87 -2.54 -13.85
C MET A 114 -22.17 -2.50 -15.22
N ARG A 115 -22.86 -2.90 -16.30
CA ARG A 115 -22.31 -2.99 -17.66
C ARG A 115 -21.10 -3.94 -17.78
N TYR A 116 -21.05 -4.98 -16.96
CA TYR A 116 -20.06 -6.05 -17.11
C TYR A 116 -20.60 -7.11 -18.06
N SER A 117 -19.79 -7.49 -19.05
CA SER A 117 -20.06 -8.70 -19.84
C SER A 117 -19.71 -9.94 -19.03
N LEU A 118 -20.26 -11.09 -19.43
CA LEU A 118 -19.85 -12.38 -18.86
C LEU A 118 -18.35 -12.61 -19.07
N ASP A 119 -17.82 -12.25 -20.23
CA ASP A 119 -16.41 -12.43 -20.59
C ASP A 119 -15.47 -11.64 -19.67
N ASN A 120 -15.87 -10.42 -19.26
CA ASN A 120 -15.11 -9.65 -18.27
C ASN A 120 -15.01 -10.42 -16.95
N VAL A 121 -16.12 -10.95 -16.44
CA VAL A 121 -16.12 -11.67 -15.16
C VAL A 121 -15.31 -12.96 -15.26
N LEU A 122 -15.46 -13.71 -16.36
CA LEU A 122 -14.67 -14.92 -16.60
C LEU A 122 -13.17 -14.62 -16.72
N GLN A 123 -12.78 -13.50 -17.34
CA GLN A 123 -11.39 -13.06 -17.36
C GLN A 123 -10.87 -12.75 -15.95
N MET A 124 -11.63 -11.98 -15.16
CA MET A 124 -11.24 -11.63 -13.79
C MET A 124 -11.12 -12.85 -12.88
N LEU A 125 -11.92 -13.89 -13.11
CA LEU A 125 -11.79 -15.18 -12.42
C LEU A 125 -10.48 -15.89 -12.79
N ARG A 126 -10.08 -15.87 -14.07
CA ARG A 126 -8.78 -16.43 -14.50
C ARG A 126 -7.60 -15.66 -13.93
N GLU A 127 -7.70 -14.34 -13.79
CA GLU A 127 -6.68 -13.52 -13.09
C GLU A 127 -6.54 -13.87 -11.60
N LYS A 128 -7.47 -14.65 -11.05
CA LYS A 128 -7.45 -15.21 -9.68
C LYS A 128 -7.13 -16.70 -9.65
N ASP A 129 -6.65 -17.26 -10.76
CA ASP A 129 -6.37 -18.68 -10.94
C ASP A 129 -7.61 -19.58 -10.75
N ILE A 130 -8.81 -19.06 -11.09
CA ILE A 130 -10.07 -19.82 -11.02
C ILE A 130 -10.57 -20.09 -12.43
N PHE A 131 -10.48 -21.36 -12.84
CA PHE A 131 -10.93 -21.84 -14.15
C PHE A 131 -12.23 -22.64 -14.07
N ASP A 132 -12.54 -23.23 -12.91
CA ASP A 132 -13.79 -23.94 -12.66
C ASP A 132 -14.73 -23.11 -11.77
N LEU A 133 -15.91 -22.77 -12.32
CA LEU A 133 -16.95 -22.04 -11.60
C LEU A 133 -17.57 -22.85 -10.45
N ALA A 134 -17.45 -24.19 -10.49
CA ALA A 134 -17.93 -25.05 -9.43
C ALA A 134 -17.15 -24.86 -8.12
N GLU A 135 -15.95 -24.28 -8.16
CA GLU A 135 -15.17 -23.93 -6.97
C GLU A 135 -15.74 -22.70 -6.24
N ILE A 136 -16.56 -21.90 -6.90
CA ILE A 136 -16.98 -20.59 -6.40
C ILE A 136 -18.26 -20.71 -5.56
N GLU A 137 -18.23 -20.12 -4.37
CA GLU A 137 -19.42 -19.91 -3.54
C GLU A 137 -20.02 -18.53 -3.79
N MET A 138 -19.17 -17.50 -3.81
CA MET A 138 -19.57 -16.11 -4.04
C MET A 138 -18.48 -15.35 -4.78
N ALA A 139 -18.86 -14.47 -5.70
CA ALA A 139 -17.97 -13.48 -6.28
C ALA A 139 -18.58 -12.08 -6.22
N ILE A 140 -17.76 -11.10 -5.84
CA ILE A 140 -18.14 -9.70 -5.62
C ILE A 140 -17.23 -8.83 -6.48
N ILE A 141 -17.83 -7.90 -7.22
CA ILE A 141 -17.07 -6.79 -7.82
C ILE A 141 -17.04 -5.66 -6.81
N GLU A 142 -15.84 -5.29 -6.38
CA GLU A 142 -15.58 -4.24 -5.40
C GLU A 142 -15.71 -2.84 -6.02
N ALA A 143 -15.71 -1.82 -5.16
CA ALA A 143 -15.84 -0.41 -5.56
C ALA A 143 -14.75 0.09 -6.54
N ASN A 144 -13.55 -0.50 -6.46
CA ASN A 144 -12.43 -0.23 -7.36
C ASN A 144 -12.46 -1.09 -8.64
N GLY A 145 -13.55 -1.84 -8.86
CA GLY A 145 -13.73 -2.70 -10.02
C GLY A 145 -13.00 -4.04 -9.95
N ARG A 146 -12.30 -4.36 -8.85
CA ARG A 146 -11.64 -5.66 -8.66
C ARG A 146 -12.64 -6.75 -8.30
N LEU A 147 -12.35 -7.98 -8.71
CA LEU A 147 -13.14 -9.15 -8.31
C LEU A 147 -12.54 -9.77 -7.03
N THR A 148 -13.40 -9.99 -6.04
CA THR A 148 -13.11 -10.80 -4.85
C THR A 148 -13.92 -12.09 -4.96
N VAL A 149 -13.31 -13.22 -4.62
CA VAL A 149 -13.95 -14.54 -4.74
C VAL A 149 -13.82 -15.31 -3.44
N LEU A 150 -14.96 -15.81 -2.96
CA LEU A 150 -15.03 -16.82 -1.92
C LEU A 150 -15.17 -18.19 -2.60
N LYS A 151 -14.14 -19.03 -2.46
CA LYS A 151 -14.22 -20.44 -2.85
C LYS A 151 -15.05 -21.22 -1.84
N LYS A 152 -15.72 -22.29 -2.29
CA LYS A 152 -16.40 -23.25 -1.42
C LYS A 152 -15.42 -23.85 -0.42
N SER A 153 -15.91 -24.18 0.78
CA SER A 153 -15.10 -24.74 1.88
C SER A 153 -14.17 -25.88 1.45
N ALA A 154 -14.63 -26.83 0.63
CA ALA A 154 -13.81 -27.96 0.17
C ALA A 154 -12.64 -27.58 -0.77
N GLN A 155 -12.66 -26.36 -1.32
CA GLN A 155 -11.64 -25.83 -2.24
C GLN A 155 -10.76 -24.77 -1.58
N GLN A 156 -10.98 -24.48 -0.29
CA GLN A 156 -10.15 -23.57 0.47
C GLN A 156 -8.89 -24.29 0.97
N PRO A 157 -7.74 -23.60 1.08
CA PRO A 157 -6.55 -24.17 1.68
C PRO A 157 -6.82 -24.64 3.12
N VAL A 158 -6.33 -25.82 3.46
CA VAL A 158 -6.44 -26.37 4.82
C VAL A 158 -5.65 -25.48 5.79
N THR A 159 -6.28 -25.08 6.88
CA THR A 159 -5.63 -24.31 7.94
C THR A 159 -5.04 -25.24 9.01
N ARG A 160 -4.11 -24.73 9.83
CA ARG A 160 -3.60 -25.48 10.99
C ARG A 160 -4.71 -25.85 11.98
N GLN A 161 -5.77 -25.03 12.06
CA GLN A 161 -6.92 -25.28 12.91
C GLN A 161 -7.72 -26.49 12.42
N ASP A 162 -7.90 -26.66 11.11
CA ASP A 162 -8.57 -27.83 10.51
C ASP A 162 -7.81 -29.13 10.81
N LEU A 163 -6.48 -29.05 10.86
CA LEU A 163 -5.59 -30.16 11.23
C LEU A 163 -5.43 -30.36 12.74
N GLN A 164 -6.07 -29.52 13.57
CA GLN A 164 -5.94 -29.53 15.03
C GLN A 164 -4.49 -29.43 15.53
N VAL A 165 -3.63 -28.78 14.75
CA VAL A 165 -2.21 -28.59 15.10
C VAL A 165 -2.10 -27.38 16.03
N GLN A 166 -1.74 -27.64 17.30
CA GLN A 166 -1.41 -26.58 18.24
C GLN A 166 -0.05 -25.99 17.88
N THR A 167 -0.02 -24.70 17.57
CA THR A 167 1.25 -23.98 17.37
C THR A 167 1.30 -22.78 18.30
N ALA A 168 2.42 -22.61 18.99
CA ALA A 168 2.69 -21.36 19.68
C ALA A 168 2.72 -20.20 18.67
N SER A 169 2.11 -19.07 19.02
CA SER A 169 2.25 -17.86 18.22
C SER A 169 3.73 -17.46 18.19
N THR A 170 4.32 -17.46 16.99
CA THR A 170 5.72 -17.06 16.77
C THR A 170 5.94 -15.58 17.05
N GLY A 171 4.87 -14.79 17.19
CA GLY A 171 4.94 -13.34 17.33
C GLY A 171 5.60 -12.67 16.13
N ILE A 172 5.90 -11.38 16.27
CA ILE A 172 6.73 -10.64 15.31
C ILE A 172 8.14 -10.48 15.89
N SER A 173 9.15 -10.61 15.04
CA SER A 173 10.49 -10.17 15.38
C SER A 173 10.57 -8.66 15.24
N LEU A 174 10.97 -7.97 16.31
CA LEU A 174 11.06 -6.50 16.30
C LEU A 174 12.49 -6.06 16.02
N PRO A 175 12.72 -5.11 15.11
CA PRO A 175 14.04 -4.52 14.94
C PRO A 175 14.40 -3.74 16.21
N VAL A 176 15.46 -4.17 16.89
CA VAL A 176 16.02 -3.50 18.07
C VAL A 176 17.27 -2.70 17.72
N ILE A 177 17.94 -3.05 16.61
CA ILE A 177 19.01 -2.25 15.99
C ILE A 177 18.78 -2.21 14.49
N VAL A 178 18.86 -1.02 13.89
CA VAL A 178 18.89 -0.84 12.43
C VAL A 178 20.04 0.10 12.10
N GLU A 179 20.97 -0.37 11.27
CA GLU A 179 22.16 0.36 10.81
C GLU A 179 23.02 0.97 11.94
N GLY A 180 23.10 0.26 13.07
CA GLY A 180 23.82 0.68 14.27
C GLY A 180 23.08 1.68 15.15
N LYS A 181 21.80 1.94 14.89
CA LYS A 181 20.93 2.73 15.78
C LYS A 181 20.03 1.82 16.58
N ILE A 182 20.04 1.97 17.91
CA ILE A 182 19.17 1.23 18.82
C ILE A 182 17.76 1.84 18.80
N TYR A 183 16.74 0.99 18.87
CA TYR A 183 15.32 1.37 18.91
C TYR A 183 14.72 1.01 20.28
N PRO A 184 14.72 1.96 21.25
CA PRO A 184 14.31 1.68 22.63
C PRO A 184 12.84 1.25 22.77
N ASP A 185 11.95 1.76 21.92
CA ASP A 185 10.52 1.41 21.97
C ASP A 185 10.31 -0.08 21.64
N ALA A 186 11.10 -0.64 20.73
CA ALA A 186 11.05 -2.05 20.36
C ALA A 186 11.55 -2.95 21.51
N LEU A 187 12.60 -2.51 22.22
CA LEU A 187 13.12 -3.18 23.42
C LEU A 187 12.12 -3.13 24.56
N LYS A 188 11.56 -1.94 24.84
CA LYS A 188 10.57 -1.72 25.89
C LYS A 188 9.32 -2.56 25.68
N TYR A 189 8.84 -2.69 24.44
CA TYR A 189 7.72 -3.55 24.09
C TYR A 189 8.01 -5.04 24.33
N ARG A 190 9.29 -5.44 24.39
CA ARG A 190 9.76 -6.78 24.75
C ARG A 190 10.17 -6.89 26.21
N GLU A 191 9.88 -5.87 27.03
CA GLU A 191 10.29 -5.79 28.44
C GLU A 191 11.80 -5.95 28.61
N ARG A 192 12.57 -5.41 27.66
CA ARG A 192 14.04 -5.33 27.69
C ARG A 192 14.48 -3.87 27.67
N ASP A 193 15.69 -3.66 28.16
CA ASP A 193 16.37 -2.38 28.13
C ASP A 193 17.59 -2.42 27.20
N GLU A 194 18.19 -1.26 27.02
CA GLU A 194 19.39 -1.09 26.21
C GLU A 194 20.60 -1.83 26.83
N GLU A 195 20.66 -1.90 28.16
CA GLU A 195 21.74 -2.60 28.86
C GLU A 195 21.76 -4.09 28.53
N TRP A 196 20.59 -4.74 28.55
CA TRP A 196 20.43 -6.13 28.13
C TRP A 196 20.92 -6.35 26.70
N LEU A 197 20.55 -5.47 25.77
CA LEU A 197 20.96 -5.57 24.37
C LEU A 197 22.48 -5.45 24.21
N LEU A 198 23.10 -4.49 24.91
CA LEU A 198 24.56 -4.31 24.90
C LEU A 198 25.29 -5.52 25.47
N GLN A 199 24.75 -6.16 26.51
CA GLN A 199 25.30 -7.41 27.05
C GLN A 199 25.21 -8.56 26.04
N GLU A 200 24.10 -8.71 25.32
CA GLU A 200 23.94 -9.73 24.28
C GLU A 200 24.88 -9.53 23.09
N LEU A 201 25.09 -8.28 22.68
CA LEU A 201 26.09 -7.96 21.63
C LEU A 201 27.52 -8.26 22.10
N LYS A 202 27.84 -7.90 23.35
CA LYS A 202 29.17 -8.17 23.93
C LYS A 202 29.48 -9.66 24.00
N LYS A 203 28.50 -10.52 24.31
CA LYS A 203 28.65 -11.98 24.28
C LYS A 203 29.05 -12.50 22.89
N ARG A 204 28.65 -11.78 21.83
CA ARG A 204 28.94 -12.13 20.42
C ARG A 204 30.16 -11.39 19.87
N GLY A 205 30.75 -10.48 20.64
CA GLY A 205 31.93 -9.72 20.22
C GLY A 205 31.65 -8.67 19.14
N VAL A 206 30.40 -8.24 18.98
CA VAL A 206 29.99 -7.28 17.93
C VAL A 206 29.69 -5.92 18.56
N ALA A 207 30.25 -4.84 18.00
CA ALA A 207 29.89 -3.48 18.42
C ALA A 207 28.56 -3.07 17.78
N VAL A 208 27.78 -2.22 18.48
CA VAL A 208 26.49 -1.72 17.97
C VAL A 208 26.64 -1.11 16.58
N GLU A 209 27.71 -0.36 16.35
CA GLU A 209 27.99 0.33 15.08
C GLU A 209 28.19 -0.62 13.90
N ASP A 210 28.64 -1.85 14.15
CA ASP A 210 28.88 -2.88 13.14
C ASP A 210 27.62 -3.68 12.80
N VAL A 211 26.54 -3.49 13.55
CA VAL A 211 25.26 -4.16 13.33
C VAL A 211 24.49 -3.48 12.20
N PHE A 212 24.19 -4.24 11.14
CA PHE A 212 23.27 -3.81 10.10
C PHE A 212 21.81 -3.96 10.55
N LEU A 213 21.47 -5.10 11.16
CA LEU A 213 20.14 -5.36 11.69
C LEU A 213 20.23 -6.30 12.89
N ALA A 214 19.58 -5.95 13.99
CA ALA A 214 19.28 -6.90 15.06
C ALA A 214 17.78 -6.96 15.28
N THR A 215 17.23 -8.17 15.34
CA THR A 215 15.80 -8.38 15.64
C THR A 215 15.62 -9.24 16.86
N LEU A 216 14.55 -8.97 17.62
CA LEU A 216 14.20 -9.69 18.83
C LEU A 216 12.81 -10.33 18.67
N ASN A 217 12.76 -11.66 18.68
CA ASN A 217 11.51 -12.40 18.62
C ASN A 217 10.82 -12.48 19.99
N ARG A 218 9.65 -13.12 20.07
CA ARG A 218 8.87 -13.25 21.31
C ARG A 218 9.57 -14.11 22.36
N GLN A 219 10.48 -14.99 21.95
CA GLN A 219 11.27 -15.88 22.80
C GLN A 219 12.54 -15.19 23.35
N ASN A 220 12.74 -13.90 23.04
CA ASN A 220 13.95 -13.14 23.34
C ASN A 220 15.21 -13.66 22.63
N GLU A 221 15.04 -14.35 21.50
CA GLU A 221 16.16 -14.73 20.66
C GLU A 221 16.55 -13.53 19.80
N LEU A 222 17.81 -13.10 19.97
CA LEU A 222 18.41 -12.02 19.19
C LEU A 222 18.99 -12.60 17.89
N LEU A 223 18.41 -12.22 16.75
CA LEU A 223 18.95 -12.49 15.42
C LEU A 223 19.75 -11.28 14.95
N LEU A 224 21.00 -11.49 14.53
CA LEU A 224 21.96 -10.44 14.23
C LEU A 224 22.45 -10.55 12.77
N PHE A 225 22.52 -9.41 12.09
CA PHE A 225 23.14 -9.24 10.79
C PHE A 225 24.17 -8.12 10.89
N GLU A 226 25.43 -8.42 10.58
CA GLU A 226 26.53 -7.47 10.59
C GLU A 226 26.64 -6.73 9.24
N LYS A 227 27.17 -5.51 9.24
CA LYS A 227 27.40 -4.71 8.03
C LYS A 227 28.42 -5.37 7.09
N GLN A 228 29.41 -6.04 7.67
CA GLN A 228 30.43 -6.79 6.94
C GLN A 228 30.49 -8.21 7.51
N PRO A 229 29.68 -9.14 6.98
CA PRO A 229 29.73 -10.53 7.42
C PRO A 229 31.13 -11.10 7.14
N ASN A 230 31.85 -11.47 8.20
CA ASN A 230 33.20 -12.05 8.12
C ASN A 230 33.26 -13.40 7.35
N ASN A 231 32.13 -13.99 6.94
CA ASN A 231 32.02 -15.31 6.31
C ASN A 231 30.96 -15.38 5.19
N LEU A 232 31.01 -14.50 4.18
CA LEU A 232 30.27 -14.76 2.93
C LEU A 232 31.00 -15.81 2.09
N GLN A 233 30.97 -17.07 2.52
CA GLN A 233 31.46 -18.16 1.69
C GLN A 233 30.42 -18.44 0.60
N GLN A 234 30.71 -17.91 -0.60
CA GLN A 234 30.07 -18.17 -1.89
C GLN A 234 28.60 -17.72 -1.99
N ILE A 235 28.40 -16.53 -2.56
CA ILE A 235 27.11 -16.10 -3.07
C ILE A 235 26.80 -16.96 -4.33
N PRO A 236 25.67 -17.67 -4.39
CA PRO A 236 25.28 -18.40 -5.60
C PRO A 236 25.18 -17.44 -6.79
N PRO A 237 25.77 -17.75 -7.96
CA PRO A 237 25.63 -16.90 -9.13
C PRO A 237 24.18 -16.94 -9.61
N VAL A 238 23.48 -15.81 -9.52
CA VAL A 238 22.19 -15.61 -10.18
C VAL A 238 22.45 -14.82 -11.45
N GLN A 239 22.32 -15.46 -12.60
CA GLN A 239 22.39 -14.80 -13.91
C GLN A 239 21.00 -14.32 -14.31
N HIS A 240 20.93 -13.14 -14.93
CA HIS A 240 19.72 -12.62 -15.55
C HIS A 240 19.25 -13.47 -16.74
#